data_AF-A0A4R3VHZ3-F1
#
_entry.id   AF-A0A4R3VHZ3-F1
#
_cell.length_a   1.000
_cell.length_b   1.000
_cell.length_c   1.000
_cell.angle_alpha   90.00
_cell.angle_beta   90.00
_cell.angle_gamma   90.00
#
_symmetry.space_group_name_H-M   'P 1'
#
loop_
_entity.id
_entity.type
_entity.pdbx_description
1 polymer ?
#
loop_
_entity_poly.entity_id
_entity_poly.type
_entity_poly.pdbx_seq_one_letter_code
_entity_poly.pdbx_strand_id
1 'polypeptide(L)'
;PSSAVPLPWATRSIRWRQSHERPSSVLFLVSCAGHGTRFEIECYDIGHLYTLAHFVDRGLVKPPFFVQSVFGLLGGIGTHPEDVAMMKRTADRLFGKDYLWSVLGAGRSQMTIATLALGMGGNVRVGLEDSLWDGPGQFARSNADQVRRVRRIIEGLSLEIATPDEARRMLQLKGGDAIAI
;
A
#
# COMPACT_ATOMS: atom_id res chain seq x y z
N PRO A 1 12.18 15.27 25.73
CA PRO A 1 13.04 14.11 25.41
C PRO A 1 12.78 13.64 23.98
N SER A 2 13.56 14.17 23.05
CA SER A 2 13.51 13.94 21.62
C SER A 2 14.25 12.66 21.23
N SER A 3 13.55 11.71 20.62
CA SER A 3 14.15 10.65 19.80
C SER A 3 13.18 10.28 18.70
N ALA A 4 13.16 11.05 17.61
CA ALA A 4 12.56 10.58 16.37
C ALA A 4 13.49 9.48 15.85
N VAL A 5 13.09 8.22 16.04
CA VAL A 5 13.75 7.08 15.42
C VAL A 5 13.38 7.14 13.93
N PRO A 6 14.34 7.31 13.01
CA PRO A 6 14.06 7.18 11.59
C PRO A 6 13.68 5.72 11.33
N LEU A 7 12.51 5.46 10.76
CA LEU A 7 12.06 4.12 10.42
C LEU A 7 12.75 3.66 9.11
N PRO A 8 13.70 2.72 9.12
CA PRO A 8 14.29 2.18 7.92
C PRO A 8 13.50 0.94 7.51
N TRP A 9 12.42 1.13 6.75
CA TRP A 9 11.75 0.04 6.04
C TRP A 9 12.21 0.09 4.59
N ALA A 10 12.93 -0.93 4.13
CA ALA A 10 13.36 -1.01 2.73
C ALA A 10 12.29 -1.76 1.91
N THR A 11 11.14 -1.12 1.68
CA THR A 11 10.29 -1.46 0.53
C THR A 11 10.35 -0.30 -0.47
N ARG A 12 10.41 -0.61 -1.76
CA ARG A 12 10.36 0.41 -2.81
C ARG A 12 8.98 0.36 -3.46
N SER A 13 8.37 1.53 -3.63
CA SER A 13 7.11 1.68 -4.37
C SER A 13 7.35 1.45 -5.87
N ILE A 14 6.56 0.59 -6.50
CA ILE A 14 6.53 0.47 -7.96
C ILE A 14 5.28 1.18 -8.49
N ARG A 15 5.50 2.18 -9.34
CA ARG A 15 4.46 2.86 -10.10
C ARG A 15 4.49 2.43 -11.56
N TRP A 16 3.43 1.79 -12.01
CA TRP A 16 3.24 1.45 -13.42
C TRP A 16 2.71 2.66 -14.19
N ARG A 17 3.27 2.92 -15.38
CA ARG A 17 2.69 3.84 -16.38
C ARG A 17 2.08 2.99 -17.49
N GLN A 18 1.01 3.48 -18.13
CA GLN A 18 0.16 2.71 -19.05
C GLN A 18 0.88 1.99 -20.22
N SER A 19 2.11 2.36 -20.61
CA SER A 19 2.89 1.60 -21.58
C SER A 19 3.61 0.41 -20.91
N HIS A 20 3.02 -0.77 -21.12
CA HIS A 20 3.48 -2.04 -20.56
C HIS A 20 4.74 -2.51 -21.30
N GLU A 21 5.72 -3.01 -20.55
CA GLU A 21 7.05 -3.48 -21.01
C GLU A 21 8.09 -2.41 -21.36
N ARG A 22 8.28 -1.40 -20.51
CA ARG A 22 9.57 -0.69 -20.55
C ARG A 22 10.67 -1.59 -19.97
N PRO A 23 11.81 -1.78 -20.66
CA PRO A 23 12.98 -2.49 -20.12
C PRO A 23 13.37 -2.00 -18.72
N SER A 24 13.13 -0.71 -18.45
CA SER A 24 13.37 -0.09 -17.15
C SER A 24 12.61 -0.74 -16.00
N SER A 25 11.36 -1.17 -16.20
CA SER A 25 10.56 -1.74 -15.11
C SER A 25 10.97 -3.17 -14.79
N VAL A 26 11.29 -3.96 -15.81
CA VAL A 26 11.85 -5.32 -15.64
C VAL A 26 13.23 -5.22 -15.00
N LEU A 27 14.10 -4.32 -15.47
CA LEU A 27 15.41 -4.09 -14.89
C LEU A 27 15.31 -3.65 -13.42
N PHE A 28 14.35 -2.76 -13.11
CA PHE A 28 14.10 -2.32 -11.74
C PHE A 28 13.67 -3.49 -10.84
N LEU A 29 12.71 -4.31 -11.28
CA LEU A 29 12.24 -5.48 -10.56
C LEU A 29 13.38 -6.46 -10.28
N VAL A 30 14.12 -6.84 -11.32
CA VAL A 30 15.22 -7.81 -11.22
C VAL A 30 16.33 -7.27 -10.32
N SER A 31 16.73 -6.01 -10.51
CA SER A 31 17.80 -5.38 -9.71
C SER A 31 17.41 -5.30 -8.24
N CYS A 32 16.22 -4.79 -7.91
CA CYS A 32 15.78 -4.66 -6.52
C CYS A 32 15.57 -6.04 -5.85
N ALA A 33 14.98 -6.99 -6.57
CA ALA A 33 14.78 -8.35 -6.08
C ALA A 33 16.12 -9.07 -5.83
N GLY A 34 17.14 -8.83 -6.65
CA GLY A 34 18.50 -9.34 -6.44
C GLY A 34 19.14 -8.88 -5.12
N HIS A 35 18.65 -7.78 -4.53
CA HIS A 35 19.06 -7.27 -3.21
C HIS A 35 18.10 -7.64 -2.08
N GLY A 36 17.18 -8.57 -2.31
CA GLY A 36 16.15 -9.00 -1.35
C GLY A 36 15.10 -7.93 -1.04
N THR A 37 14.94 -6.91 -1.90
CA THR A 37 13.91 -5.88 -1.71
C THR A 37 12.54 -6.44 -2.07
N ARG A 38 11.57 -6.26 -1.16
CA ARG A 38 10.15 -6.52 -1.43
C ARG A 38 9.47 -5.24 -1.89
N PHE A 39 8.38 -5.37 -2.64
CA PHE A 39 7.73 -4.24 -3.30
C PHE A 39 6.36 -3.95 -2.70
N GLU A 40 6.09 -2.66 -2.54
CA GLU A 40 4.72 -2.13 -2.49
C GLU A 40 4.32 -1.79 -3.93
N ILE A 41 3.30 -2.48 -4.44
CA ILE A 41 2.87 -2.33 -5.83
C ILE A 41 1.70 -1.36 -5.88
N GLU A 42 1.96 -0.15 -6.39
CA GLU A 42 0.97 0.93 -6.43
C GLU A 42 0.05 0.76 -7.66
N CYS A 43 -1.19 0.39 -7.38
CA CYS A 43 -2.24 0.18 -8.38
C CYS A 43 -3.24 1.34 -8.32
N TYR A 44 -3.17 2.22 -9.33
CA TYR A 44 -4.02 3.41 -9.44
C TYR A 44 -5.32 3.15 -10.19
N ASP A 45 -5.43 1.99 -10.84
CA ASP A 45 -6.60 1.57 -11.60
C ASP A 45 -6.58 0.04 -11.76
N ILE A 46 -7.70 -0.53 -12.23
CA ILE A 46 -7.89 -1.95 -12.49
C ILE A 46 -6.84 -2.49 -13.46
N GLY A 47 -6.47 -1.69 -14.47
CA GLY A 47 -5.42 -2.04 -15.41
C GLY A 47 -4.10 -2.40 -14.73
N HIS A 48 -3.74 -1.72 -13.62
CA HIS A 48 -2.48 -2.00 -12.90
C HIS A 48 -2.49 -3.34 -12.18
N LEU A 49 -3.66 -3.84 -11.78
CA LEU A 49 -3.77 -5.20 -11.22
C LEU A 49 -3.50 -6.25 -12.31
N TYR A 50 -4.02 -6.05 -13.52
CA TYR A 50 -3.71 -6.92 -14.66
C TYR A 50 -2.24 -6.79 -15.10
N THR A 51 -1.64 -5.60 -15.01
CA THR A 51 -0.20 -5.43 -15.19
C THR A 51 0.59 -6.29 -14.21
N LEU A 52 0.23 -6.26 -12.93
CA LEU A 52 0.87 -7.09 -11.92
C LEU A 52 0.69 -8.57 -12.22
N ALA A 53 -0.52 -9.03 -12.56
CA ALA A 53 -0.77 -10.41 -12.96
C ALA A 53 0.13 -10.87 -14.11
N HIS A 54 0.31 -10.04 -15.14
CA HIS A 54 1.26 -10.31 -16.22
C HIS A 54 2.70 -10.51 -15.73
N PHE A 55 3.18 -9.71 -14.77
CA PHE A 55 4.53 -9.89 -14.20
C PHE A 55 4.64 -11.10 -13.26
N VAL A 56 3.54 -11.47 -12.59
CA VAL A 56 3.44 -12.69 -11.76
C VAL A 56 3.50 -13.93 -12.64
N ASP A 57 2.75 -13.98 -13.74
CA ASP A 57 2.74 -15.10 -14.70
C ASP A 57 4.13 -15.36 -15.29
N ARG A 58 4.92 -14.30 -15.47
CA ARG A 58 6.32 -14.36 -15.94
C ARG A 58 7.32 -14.69 -14.84
N GLY A 59 6.87 -14.85 -13.60
CA GLY A 59 7.71 -15.15 -12.44
C GLY A 59 8.64 -14.02 -12.01
N LEU A 60 8.40 -12.78 -12.46
CA LEU A 60 9.24 -11.61 -12.16
C LEU A 60 8.91 -10.98 -10.80
N VAL A 61 7.71 -11.24 -10.27
CA VAL A 61 7.29 -10.84 -8.93
C VAL A 61 6.88 -12.10 -8.17
N LYS A 62 7.37 -12.26 -6.94
CA LYS A 62 7.11 -13.43 -6.09
C LYS A 62 6.19 -13.07 -4.92
N PRO A 63 5.30 -13.98 -4.49
CA PRO A 63 4.43 -13.73 -3.33
C PRO A 63 5.24 -13.64 -2.01
N PRO A 64 4.64 -13.10 -0.93
CA PRO A 64 3.34 -12.42 -0.89
C PRO A 64 3.38 -11.05 -1.57
N PHE A 65 2.40 -10.76 -2.44
CA PHE A 65 2.32 -9.47 -3.15
C PHE A 65 1.72 -8.41 -2.23
N PHE A 66 2.39 -7.30 -2.01
CA PHE A 66 1.81 -6.18 -1.27
C PHE A 66 1.18 -5.19 -2.24
N VAL A 67 -0.13 -5.29 -2.44
CA VAL A 67 -0.89 -4.48 -3.39
C VAL A 67 -1.44 -3.25 -2.67
N GLN A 68 -1.00 -2.06 -3.10
CA GLN A 68 -1.47 -0.78 -2.60
C GLN A 68 -2.43 -0.16 -3.61
N SER A 69 -3.73 -0.17 -3.32
CA SER A 69 -4.72 0.48 -4.17
C SER A 69 -4.83 1.97 -3.85
N VAL A 70 -4.61 2.81 -4.85
CA VAL A 70 -4.54 4.27 -4.71
C VAL A 70 -5.78 4.90 -5.32
N PHE A 71 -6.58 5.56 -4.49
CA PHE A 71 -7.88 6.13 -4.86
C PHE A 71 -7.85 7.66 -4.87
N GLY A 72 -8.44 8.27 -5.90
CA GLY A 72 -8.77 9.70 -5.91
C GLY A 72 -7.70 10.64 -6.46
N LEU A 73 -6.70 10.13 -7.18
CA LEU A 73 -5.79 10.98 -7.95
C LEU A 73 -6.30 11.17 -9.37
N LEU A 74 -6.17 12.40 -9.91
CA LEU A 74 -6.57 12.70 -11.27
C LEU A 74 -5.79 11.80 -12.27
N GLY A 75 -6.53 11.06 -13.10
CA GLY A 75 -5.98 10.09 -14.04
C GLY A 75 -5.92 8.65 -13.52
N GLY A 76 -6.32 8.41 -12.27
CA GLY A 76 -6.57 7.08 -11.72
C GLY A 76 -8.04 6.84 -11.41
N ILE A 77 -8.31 5.76 -10.66
CA ILE A 77 -9.63 5.37 -10.18
C ILE A 77 -10.17 6.38 -9.14
N GLY A 78 -11.51 6.48 -9.07
CA GLY A 78 -12.22 7.38 -8.17
C GLY A 78 -12.14 7.02 -6.69
N THR A 79 -12.99 7.65 -5.88
CA THR A 79 -13.08 7.39 -4.43
C THR A 79 -14.45 6.83 -4.02
N HIS A 80 -15.23 6.33 -4.99
CA HIS A 80 -16.52 5.74 -4.68
C HIS A 80 -16.34 4.38 -4.01
N PRO A 81 -17.23 3.98 -3.08
CA PRO A 81 -17.16 2.65 -2.47
C PRO A 81 -17.12 1.50 -3.49
N GLU A 82 -17.78 1.66 -4.64
CA GLU A 82 -17.75 0.70 -5.74
C GLU A 82 -16.37 0.56 -6.39
N ASP A 83 -15.59 1.65 -6.47
CA ASP A 83 -14.21 1.63 -6.96
C ASP A 83 -13.35 0.76 -6.02
N VAL A 84 -13.54 0.93 -4.70
CA VAL A 84 -12.83 0.16 -3.67
C VAL A 84 -13.19 -1.32 -3.75
N ALA A 85 -14.48 -1.64 -3.82
CA ALA A 85 -14.98 -3.01 -3.94
C ALA A 85 -14.48 -3.67 -5.24
N MET A 86 -14.44 -2.93 -6.35
CA MET A 86 -13.96 -3.41 -7.64
C MET A 86 -12.47 -3.75 -7.62
N MET A 87 -11.64 -2.90 -7.01
CA MET A 87 -10.20 -3.16 -6.84
C MET A 87 -9.97 -4.42 -5.99
N LYS A 88 -10.66 -4.53 -4.85
CA LYS A 88 -10.57 -5.71 -3.98
C LYS A 88 -10.96 -6.99 -4.71
N ARG A 89 -12.14 -7.00 -5.33
CA ARG A 89 -12.68 -8.16 -6.07
C ARG A 89 -11.77 -8.57 -7.22
N THR A 90 -11.14 -7.62 -7.90
CA THR A 90 -10.21 -7.93 -8.99
C THR A 90 -8.91 -8.51 -8.46
N ALA A 91 -8.36 -7.96 -7.38
CA ALA A 91 -7.18 -8.53 -6.74
C ALA A 91 -7.43 -9.96 -6.22
N ASP A 92 -8.59 -10.21 -5.59
CA ASP A 92 -9.00 -11.55 -5.16
C ASP A 92 -9.05 -12.55 -6.32
N ARG A 93 -9.63 -12.13 -7.44
CA ARG A 93 -9.73 -12.97 -8.65
C ARG A 93 -8.37 -13.28 -9.27
N LEU A 94 -7.44 -12.33 -9.25
CA LEU A 94 -6.13 -12.48 -9.90
C LEU A 94 -5.08 -13.14 -9.02
N PHE A 95 -5.10 -12.90 -7.71
CA PHE A 95 -4.01 -13.29 -6.81
C PHE A 95 -4.45 -14.22 -5.68
N GLY A 96 -5.76 -14.46 -5.51
CA GLY A 96 -6.28 -15.36 -4.49
C GLY A 96 -5.74 -15.03 -3.10
N LYS A 97 -5.01 -15.97 -2.49
CA LYS A 97 -4.43 -15.85 -1.15
C LYS A 97 -2.98 -15.34 -1.15
N ASP A 98 -2.40 -15.11 -2.32
CA ASP A 98 -0.97 -14.80 -2.47
C ASP A 98 -0.64 -13.32 -2.29
N TYR A 99 -1.61 -12.51 -1.90
CA TYR A 99 -1.45 -11.07 -1.74
C TYR A 99 -1.97 -10.54 -0.40
N LEU A 100 -1.34 -9.46 0.04
CA LEU A 100 -1.80 -8.60 1.12
C LEU A 100 -2.26 -7.29 0.49
N TRP A 101 -3.45 -6.85 0.88
CA TRP A 101 -4.06 -5.65 0.32
C TRP A 101 -3.91 -4.48 1.28
N SER A 102 -3.52 -3.32 0.76
CA SER A 102 -3.55 -2.03 1.45
C SER A 102 -4.23 -0.99 0.59
N VAL A 103 -4.77 0.06 1.22
CA VAL A 103 -5.38 1.18 0.51
C VAL A 103 -4.84 2.53 0.96
N LEU A 104 -4.87 3.46 0.03
CA LEU A 104 -4.66 4.89 0.23
C LEU A 104 -5.81 5.66 -0.42
N GLY A 105 -6.43 6.56 0.33
CA GLY A 105 -7.39 7.53 -0.20
C GLY A 105 -6.81 8.94 -0.23
N ALA A 106 -6.82 9.61 -1.38
CA ALA A 106 -6.28 10.95 -1.51
C ALA A 106 -7.11 12.00 -0.77
N GLY A 107 -6.44 12.92 -0.09
CA GLY A 107 -7.04 14.10 0.54
C GLY A 107 -8.13 13.76 1.55
N ARG A 108 -9.32 14.35 1.35
CA ARG A 108 -10.48 14.17 2.26
C ARG A 108 -10.95 12.72 2.36
N SER A 109 -10.64 11.88 1.38
CA SER A 109 -11.11 10.49 1.30
C SER A 109 -10.23 9.52 2.12
N GLN A 110 -9.09 9.96 2.66
CA GLN A 110 -8.13 9.10 3.39
C GLN A 110 -8.79 8.21 4.44
N MET A 111 -9.57 8.81 5.36
CA MET A 111 -10.19 8.06 6.46
C MET A 111 -11.39 7.21 6.00
N THR A 112 -12.16 7.68 5.02
CA THR A 112 -13.31 6.93 4.48
C THR A 112 -12.84 5.67 3.76
N ILE A 113 -11.84 5.79 2.88
CA ILE A 113 -11.28 4.67 2.12
C ILE A 113 -10.58 3.67 3.06
N ALA A 114 -9.82 4.16 4.05
CA ALA A 114 -9.22 3.32 5.07
C ALA A 114 -10.29 2.51 5.84
N THR A 115 -11.39 3.14 6.25
CA THR A 115 -12.49 2.47 6.97
C THR A 115 -13.15 1.39 6.12
N LEU A 116 -13.41 1.66 4.83
CA LEU A 116 -13.96 0.67 3.90
C LEU A 116 -13.04 -0.55 3.79
N ALA A 117 -11.73 -0.32 3.59
CA ALA A 117 -10.77 -1.41 3.45
C ALA A 117 -10.64 -2.26 4.72
N LEU A 118 -10.64 -1.64 5.91
CA LEU A 118 -10.65 -2.37 7.18
C LEU A 118 -11.86 -3.31 7.28
N GLY A 119 -13.05 -2.83 6.88
CA GLY A 119 -14.27 -3.65 6.83
C GLY A 119 -14.21 -4.83 5.86
N MET A 120 -13.26 -4.82 4.91
CA MET A 120 -13.02 -5.90 3.95
C MET A 120 -11.74 -6.71 4.27
N GLY A 121 -11.16 -6.54 5.47
CA GLY A 121 -9.96 -7.25 5.90
C GLY A 121 -8.66 -6.75 5.26
N GLY A 122 -8.65 -5.51 4.76
CA GLY A 122 -7.47 -4.85 4.20
C GLY A 122 -6.61 -4.12 5.23
N ASN A 123 -5.38 -3.78 4.82
CA ASN A 123 -4.50 -2.86 5.52
C ASN A 123 -4.77 -1.41 5.06
N VAL A 124 -4.19 -0.43 5.75
CA VAL A 124 -4.43 0.99 5.50
C VAL A 124 -3.14 1.78 5.49
N ARG A 125 -3.06 2.78 4.61
CA ARG A 125 -2.01 3.78 4.56
C ARG A 125 -2.59 5.17 4.87
N VAL A 126 -1.90 5.88 5.75
CA VAL A 126 -2.18 7.28 6.10
C VAL A 126 -0.87 8.06 6.15
N GLY A 127 -0.95 9.36 5.95
CA GLY A 127 0.20 10.25 6.02
C GLY A 127 -0.04 11.56 5.30
N LEU A 128 0.82 12.53 5.62
CA LEU A 128 0.85 13.87 5.04
C LEU A 128 1.18 13.86 3.53
N GLU A 129 1.79 12.78 3.05
CA GLU A 129 1.98 12.53 1.61
C GLU A 129 0.63 12.44 0.89
N ASP A 130 -0.36 11.82 1.51
CA ASP A 130 -1.62 11.46 0.86
C ASP A 130 -2.73 12.48 1.18
N SER A 131 -2.67 13.12 2.36
CA SER A 131 -3.62 14.14 2.78
C SER A 131 -2.99 15.11 3.78
N LEU A 132 -3.21 16.41 3.59
CA LEU A 132 -2.78 17.45 4.54
C LEU A 132 -3.73 17.62 5.74
N TRP A 133 -4.87 16.92 5.75
CA TRP A 133 -5.99 17.21 6.66
C TRP A 133 -6.11 16.16 7.77
N ASP A 134 -6.43 16.61 8.99
CA ASP A 134 -6.92 15.76 10.10
C ASP A 134 -8.42 15.99 10.37
N GLY A 135 -9.13 16.55 9.39
CA GLY A 135 -10.57 16.76 9.44
C GLY A 135 -11.02 17.86 8.48
N PRO A 136 -12.33 18.04 8.30
CA PRO A 136 -12.85 19.12 7.46
C PRO A 136 -12.31 20.47 7.92
N GLY A 137 -11.53 21.14 7.05
CA GLY A 137 -10.94 22.44 7.32
C GLY A 137 -9.82 22.47 8.37
N GLN A 138 -9.31 21.31 8.83
CA GLN A 138 -8.27 21.23 9.85
C GLN A 138 -7.04 20.52 9.31
N PHE A 139 -5.91 21.21 9.27
CA PHE A 139 -4.63 20.60 8.88
C PHE A 139 -4.13 19.64 9.96
N ALA A 140 -3.60 18.51 9.52
CA ALA A 140 -2.83 17.62 10.39
C ALA A 140 -1.52 18.32 10.79
N ARG A 141 -1.16 18.28 12.08
CA ARG A 141 0.09 18.90 12.57
C ARG A 141 1.28 17.96 12.38
N SER A 142 1.01 16.65 12.32
CA SER A 142 1.99 15.61 12.10
C SER A 142 1.37 14.37 11.48
N ASN A 143 2.19 13.51 10.87
CA ASN A 143 1.77 12.16 10.47
C ASN A 143 1.15 11.37 11.65
N ALA A 144 1.64 11.60 12.87
CA ALA A 144 1.14 10.92 14.06
C ALA A 144 -0.33 11.24 14.37
N ASP A 145 -0.85 12.40 13.95
CA ASP A 145 -2.26 12.75 14.17
C ASP A 145 -3.17 11.82 13.36
N GLN A 146 -2.83 11.62 12.08
CA GLN A 146 -3.54 10.70 11.20
C GLN A 146 -3.38 9.24 11.62
N VAL A 147 -2.19 8.84 12.09
CA VAL A 147 -1.96 7.50 12.67
C VAL A 147 -2.85 7.27 13.90
N ARG A 148 -2.94 8.23 14.83
CA ARG A 148 -3.83 8.12 15.99
C ARG A 148 -5.30 8.07 15.59
N ARG A 149 -5.68 8.80 14.54
CA ARG A 149 -7.05 8.78 14.02
C ARG A 149 -7.43 7.42 13.44
N VAL A 150 -6.61 6.87 12.55
CA VAL A 150 -6.91 5.55 11.96
C VAL A 150 -6.83 4.44 13.02
N ARG A 151 -5.93 4.55 14.00
CA ARG A 151 -5.89 3.63 15.16
C ARG A 151 -7.21 3.57 15.91
N ARG A 152 -7.84 4.71 16.19
CA ARG A 152 -9.17 4.74 16.85
C ARG A 152 -10.25 4.02 16.03
N ILE A 153 -10.18 4.09 14.70
CA ILE A 153 -11.10 3.38 13.81
C ILE A 153 -10.86 1.87 13.90
N ILE A 154 -9.58 1.44 13.83
CA ILE A 154 -9.17 0.04 13.93
C ILE A 154 -9.65 -0.56 15.28
N GLU A 155 -9.37 0.12 16.39
CA GLU A 155 -9.79 -0.30 17.73
C GLU A 155 -11.34 -0.33 17.84
N GLY A 156 -12.03 0.65 17.26
CA GLY A 156 -13.51 0.67 17.21
C GLY A 156 -14.14 -0.48 16.41
N LEU A 157 -13.40 -1.04 15.45
CA LEU A 157 -13.78 -2.24 14.70
C LEU A 157 -13.35 -3.54 15.39
N SER A 158 -12.81 -3.47 16.61
CA SER A 158 -12.25 -4.62 17.36
C SER A 158 -11.12 -5.34 16.59
N LEU A 159 -10.33 -4.57 15.83
CA LEU A 159 -9.15 -5.04 15.13
C LEU A 159 -7.87 -4.66 15.89
N GLU A 160 -6.79 -5.36 15.59
CA GLU A 160 -5.45 -5.10 16.16
C GLU A 160 -4.49 -4.54 15.12
N ILE A 161 -3.49 -3.77 15.58
CA ILE A 161 -2.48 -3.15 14.73
C ILE A 161 -1.22 -4.00 14.76
N ALA A 162 -0.74 -4.41 13.59
CA ALA A 162 0.53 -5.12 13.45
C ALA A 162 1.69 -4.27 13.94
N THR A 163 2.53 -4.87 14.78
CA THR A 163 3.87 -4.39 15.11
C THR A 163 4.77 -4.43 13.87
N PRO A 164 5.88 -3.68 13.86
CA PRO A 164 6.84 -3.75 12.75
C PRO A 164 7.36 -5.17 12.47
N ASP A 165 7.55 -5.99 13.51
CA ASP A 165 8.02 -7.37 13.33
C ASP A 165 6.94 -8.29 12.74
N GLU A 166 5.68 -8.09 13.10
CA GLU A 166 4.55 -8.78 12.45
C GLU A 166 4.44 -8.39 10.99
N ALA A 167 4.52 -7.09 10.67
CA ALA A 167 4.51 -6.61 9.30
C ALA A 167 5.67 -7.21 8.48
N ARG A 168 6.89 -7.30 9.06
CA ARG A 168 8.03 -7.97 8.42
C ARG A 168 7.76 -9.44 8.12
N ARG A 169 7.17 -10.17 9.06
CA ARG A 169 6.80 -11.59 8.85
C ARG A 169 5.73 -11.75 7.78
N MET A 170 4.67 -10.95 7.84
CA MET A 170 3.57 -10.96 6.86
C MET A 170 4.06 -10.67 5.44
N LEU A 171 4.97 -9.70 5.29
CA LEU A 171 5.49 -9.24 4.00
C LEU A 171 6.77 -9.96 3.55
N GLN A 172 7.30 -10.88 4.36
CA GLN A 172 8.56 -11.57 4.15
C GLN A 172 9.73 -10.61 3.87
N LEU A 173 9.87 -9.58 4.72
CA LEU A 173 10.94 -8.59 4.60
C LEU A 173 12.25 -9.14 5.18
N LYS A 174 13.38 -8.76 4.57
CA LYS A 174 14.73 -9.25 4.90
C LYS A 174 15.31 -8.81 6.26
N GLY A 175 14.58 -8.03 7.06
CA GLY A 175 15.08 -7.47 8.32
C GLY A 175 15.83 -6.15 8.15
N GLY A 176 15.96 -5.40 9.25
CA GLY A 176 16.59 -4.07 9.25
C GLY A 176 18.13 -4.11 9.24
N ASP A 177 18.68 -5.19 9.77
CA ASP A 177 20.10 -5.57 9.78
C ASP A 177 20.65 -5.90 8.37
N ALA A 178 19.78 -6.33 7.46
CA ALA A 178 20.13 -6.65 6.06
C ALA A 178 19.97 -5.45 5.09
N ILE A 179 19.91 -4.22 5.62
CA ILE A 179 19.83 -2.98 4.84
C ILE A 179 21.21 -2.35 4.76
N ALA A 180 21.69 -2.03 3.55
CA ALA A 180 22.89 -1.23 3.37
C ALA A 180 22.59 0.22 3.78
N ILE A 181 23.36 0.75 4.74
CA ILE A 181 23.30 2.14 5.24
C ILE A 181 24.17 3.03 4.35
#